data_AF-A0A950VMB9-F1
#
_entry.id   AF-A0A950VMB9-F1
#
_cell.length_a   1.000
_cell.length_b   1.000
_cell.length_c   1.000
_cell.angle_alpha   90.00
_cell.angle_beta   90.00
_cell.angle_gamma   90.00
#
_symmetry.space_group_name_H-M   'P 1'
#
loop_
_entity.id
_entity.type
_entity.pdbx_description
1 polymer ?
#
loop_
_entity_poly.entity_id
_entity_poly.type
_entity_poly.pdbx_seq_one_letter_code
_entity_poly.pdbx_strand_id
1 'polypeptide(L)'
;MGGRPLGLGLLGGGIGIVLLMLLFLVVTGAESGGIVLGVILMLVLGGPLIGAGAYVLSQQSRERRQAQAFATQRRVIDSDRLFRSEIGTTLRTLAANAELPGPQLRALADDLQSPAHNSAEWQSTVQLDDTHVATLQRYDDLVRERVRRLRDSASAADADASLRELRQAIDQREDLLLRGRTAPVLDASTLMRTEAPGTTDVQSIALGDAVSRERVNYVVESVATYFAEGQTWKLARLVPTSSQDSARWLYVGPGGLDVAIVDETSETPPATSPPSATGTAVVDVNSSSGTATGVLVSYSRWLDPSGVTLTETWPNNVSHAYAGARVKTDELEIWPSNAALPST
;
A
#
# COMPACT_ATOMS: atom_id res chain seq x y z
N MET A 1 7.04 23.32 17.03
CA MET A 1 7.24 22.56 18.29
C MET A 1 6.22 22.85 19.41
N GLY A 2 5.13 23.62 19.19
CA GLY A 2 4.26 24.08 20.30
C GLY A 2 2.99 23.28 20.63
N GLY A 3 2.62 22.24 19.86
CA GLY A 3 1.26 21.68 19.97
C GLY A 3 1.03 20.65 21.08
N ARG A 4 2.07 19.96 21.56
CA ARG A 4 1.94 18.94 22.63
C ARG A 4 1.44 19.51 23.97
N PRO A 5 2.05 20.58 24.50
CA PRO A 5 1.56 21.19 25.75
C PRO A 5 0.14 21.75 25.58
N LEU A 6 -0.21 22.21 24.38
CA LEU A 6 -1.55 22.69 24.05
C LEU A 6 -2.58 21.55 24.03
N GLY A 7 -2.29 20.43 23.36
CA GLY A 7 -3.16 19.26 23.34
C GLY A 7 -3.37 18.65 24.72
N LEU A 8 -2.29 18.52 25.51
CA LEU A 8 -2.38 18.05 26.91
C LEU A 8 -3.10 19.05 27.82
N GLY A 9 -2.91 20.36 27.59
CA GLY A 9 -3.59 21.41 28.32
C GLY A 9 -5.10 21.43 28.08
N LEU A 10 -5.54 21.25 26.82
CA LEU A 10 -6.97 21.15 26.47
C LEU A 10 -7.62 19.89 27.05
N LEU A 11 -6.93 18.75 26.96
CA LEU A 11 -7.43 17.48 27.49
C LEU A 11 -7.49 17.50 29.02
N GLY A 12 -6.44 18.03 29.67
CA GLY A 12 -6.39 18.24 31.12
C GLY A 12 -7.44 19.24 31.61
N GLY A 13 -7.64 20.35 30.88
CA GLY A 13 -8.69 21.33 31.18
C GLY A 13 -10.09 20.75 31.07
N GLY A 14 -10.36 19.95 30.03
CA GLY A 14 -11.62 19.23 29.86
C GLY A 14 -11.88 18.23 31.00
N ILE A 15 -10.89 17.42 31.37
CA ILE A 15 -10.97 16.50 32.52
C ILE A 15 -11.18 17.27 33.83
N GLY A 16 -10.51 18.42 33.99
CA GLY A 16 -10.66 19.28 35.17
C GLY A 16 -12.09 19.80 35.32
N ILE A 17 -12.71 20.30 34.25
CA ILE A 17 -14.11 20.76 34.24
C ILE A 17 -15.07 19.61 34.57
N VAL A 18 -14.83 18.45 33.98
CA VAL A 18 -15.57 17.20 34.25
C VAL A 18 -15.54 16.84 35.73
N LEU A 19 -14.36 16.84 36.35
CA LEU A 19 -14.19 16.53 37.77
C LEU A 19 -14.82 17.59 38.68
N LEU A 20 -14.70 18.88 38.34
CA LEU A 20 -15.32 19.98 39.08
C LEU A 20 -16.85 19.89 39.06
N MET A 21 -17.43 19.58 37.89
CA MET A 21 -18.88 19.39 37.74
C MET A 21 -19.37 18.19 38.55
N LEU A 22 -18.64 17.05 38.53
CA LEU A 22 -18.96 15.88 39.34
C LEU A 22 -18.90 16.19 40.84
N LEU A 23 -17.85 16.87 41.29
CA LEU A 23 -17.70 17.28 42.69
C LEU A 23 -18.84 18.20 43.14
N PHE A 24 -19.21 19.18 42.30
CA PHE A 24 -20.33 20.08 42.57
C PHE A 24 -21.66 19.32 42.75
N LEU A 25 -21.89 18.33 41.90
CA LEU A 25 -23.08 17.46 41.94
C LEU A 25 -23.17 16.65 43.24
N VAL A 26 -22.02 16.14 43.71
CA VAL A 26 -21.92 15.40 44.98
C VAL A 26 -22.18 16.30 46.18
N VAL A 27 -21.61 17.52 46.19
CA VAL A 27 -21.74 18.46 47.31
C VAL A 27 -23.16 19.03 47.43
N THR A 28 -23.86 19.23 46.31
CA THR A 28 -25.19 19.85 46.30
C THR A 28 -26.35 18.87 46.55
N GLY A 29 -26.10 17.55 46.61
CA GLY A 29 -27.15 16.56 46.86
C GLY A 29 -28.25 16.57 45.79
N ALA A 30 -27.86 16.69 44.52
CA ALA A 30 -28.77 16.98 43.42
C ALA A 30 -29.91 15.96 43.25
N GLU A 31 -31.15 16.43 43.23
CA GLU A 31 -32.31 15.66 42.76
C GLU A 31 -32.18 15.34 41.25
N SER A 32 -32.98 14.41 40.75
CA SER A 32 -32.88 13.86 39.37
C SER A 32 -32.79 14.93 38.26
N GLY A 33 -33.44 16.09 38.44
CA GLY A 33 -33.35 17.22 37.51
C GLY A 33 -32.00 17.94 37.47
N GLY A 34 -31.29 18.03 38.60
CA GLY A 34 -29.96 18.64 38.68
C GLY A 34 -28.88 17.75 38.05
N ILE A 35 -29.07 16.43 38.08
CA ILE A 35 -28.16 15.47 37.45
C ILE A 35 -28.16 15.64 35.93
N VAL A 36 -29.34 15.71 35.31
CA VAL A 36 -29.46 15.87 33.85
C VAL A 36 -28.84 17.20 33.40
N LEU A 37 -29.12 18.30 34.10
CA LEU A 37 -28.53 19.60 33.78
C LEU A 37 -27.00 19.59 33.91
N GLY A 38 -26.47 18.95 34.96
CA GLY A 38 -25.04 18.80 35.17
C GLY A 38 -24.35 18.00 34.06
N VAL A 39 -24.97 16.90 33.60
CA VAL A 39 -24.44 16.10 32.47
C VAL A 39 -24.46 16.89 31.17
N ILE A 40 -25.52 17.67 30.90
CA ILE A 40 -25.58 18.51 29.69
C ILE A 40 -24.49 19.58 29.74
N LEU A 41 -24.30 20.27 30.87
CA LEU A 41 -23.23 21.25 31.05
C LEU A 41 -21.85 20.64 30.86
N MET A 42 -21.64 19.44 31.39
CA MET A 42 -20.40 18.67 31.23
C MET A 42 -20.10 18.33 29.77
N LEU A 43 -21.12 17.94 28.99
CA LEU A 43 -20.97 17.66 27.56
C LEU A 43 -20.70 18.94 26.76
N VAL A 44 -21.41 20.03 27.05
CA VAL A 44 -21.28 21.31 26.32
C VAL A 44 -19.94 21.98 26.60
N LEU A 45 -19.46 21.96 27.85
CA LEU A 45 -18.21 22.62 28.25
C LEU A 45 -16.99 21.71 28.13
N GLY A 46 -17.10 20.45 28.55
CA GLY A 46 -15.99 19.49 28.56
C GLY A 46 -15.77 18.81 27.21
N GLY A 47 -16.85 18.50 26.48
CA GLY A 47 -16.80 17.78 25.21
C GLY A 47 -15.91 18.44 24.15
N PRO A 48 -16.08 19.73 23.83
CA PRO A 48 -15.25 20.42 22.85
C PRO A 48 -13.76 20.45 23.21
N LEU A 49 -13.41 20.61 24.49
CA LEU A 49 -12.02 20.64 24.95
C LEU A 49 -11.35 19.27 24.85
N ILE A 50 -12.06 18.21 25.26
CA ILE A 50 -11.58 16.83 25.15
C ILE A 50 -11.43 16.44 23.67
N GLY A 51 -12.42 16.77 22.83
CA GLY A 51 -12.40 16.51 21.40
C GLY A 51 -11.27 17.23 20.67
N ALA A 52 -11.08 18.53 20.94
CA ALA A 52 -9.98 19.31 20.37
C ALA A 52 -8.61 18.79 20.83
N GLY A 53 -8.48 18.43 22.11
CA GLY A 53 -7.25 17.82 22.65
C GLY A 53 -6.91 16.50 21.95
N ALA A 54 -7.88 15.59 21.80
CA ALA A 54 -7.71 14.33 21.10
C ALA A 54 -7.36 14.52 19.61
N TYR A 55 -8.04 15.44 18.93
CA TYR A 55 -7.77 15.79 17.54
C TYR A 55 -6.33 16.26 17.33
N VAL A 56 -5.86 17.24 18.12
CA VAL A 56 -4.49 17.77 18.03
C VAL A 56 -3.43 16.69 18.28
N LEU A 57 -3.66 15.79 19.24
CA LEU A 57 -2.74 14.68 19.52
C LEU A 57 -2.70 13.64 18.40
N SER A 58 -3.85 13.35 17.79
CA SER A 58 -3.93 12.45 16.64
C SER A 58 -3.22 13.02 15.40
N GLN A 59 -3.37 14.32 15.15
CA GLN A 59 -2.76 15.01 14.02
C GLN A 59 -1.24 15.07 14.15
N GLN A 60 -0.71 15.33 15.36
CA GLN A 60 0.73 15.27 15.61
C GLN A 60 1.33 13.89 15.38
N SER A 61 0.59 12.84 15.69
CA SER A 61 1.08 11.47 15.46
C SER A 61 1.19 11.20 13.96
N ARG A 62 0.25 11.71 13.16
CA ARG A 62 0.31 11.66 11.68
C ARG A 62 1.46 12.51 11.14
N GLU A 63 1.60 13.75 11.60
CA GLU A 63 2.70 14.66 11.20
C GLU A 63 4.07 14.05 11.53
N ARG A 64 4.23 13.41 12.69
CA ARG A 64 5.49 12.75 13.05
C ARG A 64 5.81 11.56 12.17
N ARG A 65 4.81 10.73 11.86
CA ARG A 65 4.99 9.60 10.93
C ARG A 65 5.39 10.09 9.54
N GLN A 66 4.73 11.13 9.05
CA GLN A 66 5.09 11.77 7.77
C GLN A 66 6.51 12.36 7.82
N ALA A 67 6.85 13.11 8.86
CA ALA A 67 8.18 13.68 9.02
C ALA A 67 9.28 12.62 9.12
N GLN A 68 9.01 11.50 9.79
CA GLN A 68 9.91 10.35 9.85
C GLN A 68 10.07 9.69 8.48
N ALA A 69 8.97 9.47 7.74
CA ALA A 69 9.02 8.93 6.38
C ALA A 69 9.85 9.81 5.44
N PHE A 70 9.63 11.13 5.46
CA PHE A 70 10.43 12.09 4.68
C PHE A 70 11.91 12.09 5.08
N ALA A 71 12.21 11.99 6.39
CA ALA A 71 13.59 11.95 6.87
C ALA A 71 14.30 10.65 6.43
N THR A 72 13.61 9.51 6.49
CA THR A 72 14.12 8.22 6.01
C THR A 72 14.35 8.24 4.50
N GLN A 73 13.37 8.70 3.72
CA GLN A 73 13.48 8.82 2.26
C GLN A 73 14.66 9.72 1.86
N ARG A 74 14.80 10.88 2.49
CA ARG A 74 15.91 11.80 2.22
C ARG A 74 17.25 11.15 2.52
N ARG A 75 17.36 10.43 3.65
CA ARG A 75 18.58 9.71 4.01
C ARG A 75 18.93 8.62 2.99
N VAL A 76 17.93 7.88 2.48
CA VAL A 76 18.13 6.87 1.44
C VAL A 76 18.65 7.51 0.15
N ILE A 77 18.03 8.61 -0.31
CA ILE A 77 18.45 9.32 -1.52
C ILE A 77 19.88 9.87 -1.38
N ASP A 78 20.18 10.50 -0.24
CA ASP A 78 21.52 11.04 0.01
C ASP A 78 22.56 9.92 0.09
N SER A 79 22.22 8.78 0.69
CA SER A 79 23.06 7.57 0.73
C SER A 79 23.28 6.96 -0.66
N ASP A 80 22.25 6.91 -1.51
CA ASP A 80 22.34 6.37 -2.87
C ASP A 80 23.26 7.22 -3.76
N ARG A 81 23.13 8.55 -3.68
CA ARG A 81 24.03 9.47 -4.39
C ARG A 81 25.48 9.30 -3.97
N LEU A 82 25.74 9.22 -2.66
CA LEU A 82 27.08 8.99 -2.14
C LEU A 82 27.63 7.65 -2.61
N PHE A 83 26.83 6.59 -2.53
CA PHE A 83 27.20 5.25 -3.00
C PHE A 83 27.56 5.24 -4.49
N ARG A 84 26.71 5.76 -5.38
CA ARG A 84 26.96 5.80 -6.82
C ARG A 84 28.21 6.62 -7.16
N SER A 85 28.41 7.74 -6.47
CA SER A 85 29.61 8.57 -6.61
C SER A 85 30.88 7.81 -6.20
N GLU A 86 30.84 7.12 -5.05
CA GLU A 86 31.95 6.32 -4.51
C GLU A 86 32.31 5.16 -5.45
N ILE A 87 31.32 4.34 -5.83
CA ILE A 87 31.52 3.19 -6.71
C ILE A 87 31.99 3.66 -8.10
N GLY A 88 31.34 4.67 -8.70
CA GLY A 88 31.74 5.20 -10.00
C GLY A 88 33.18 5.73 -10.02
N THR A 89 33.60 6.44 -8.97
CA THR A 89 34.99 6.92 -8.85
C THR A 89 35.98 5.77 -8.72
N THR A 90 35.62 4.75 -7.94
CA THR A 90 36.44 3.55 -7.78
C THR A 90 36.59 2.80 -9.10
N LEU A 91 35.50 2.61 -9.85
CA LEU A 91 35.51 1.96 -11.16
C LEU A 91 36.35 2.72 -12.20
N ARG A 92 36.32 4.06 -12.20
CA ARG A 92 37.21 4.85 -13.08
C ARG A 92 38.68 4.69 -12.72
N THR A 93 39.00 4.60 -11.43
CA THR A 93 40.36 4.34 -10.95
C THR A 93 40.83 2.96 -11.39
N LEU A 94 39.99 1.93 -11.26
CA LEU A 94 40.28 0.59 -11.74
C LEU A 94 40.42 0.55 -13.27
N ALA A 95 39.63 1.33 -14.01
CA ALA A 95 39.70 1.41 -15.46
C ALA A 95 40.98 2.06 -16.02
N ALA A 96 41.80 2.67 -15.17
CA ALA A 96 43.13 3.16 -15.52
C ALA A 96 44.21 2.05 -15.45
N ASN A 97 43.89 0.91 -14.81
CA ASN A 97 44.78 -0.26 -14.80
C ASN A 97 44.69 -1.00 -16.15
N ALA A 98 45.83 -1.24 -16.79
CA ALA A 98 45.93 -1.86 -18.11
C ALA A 98 45.54 -3.35 -18.12
N GLU A 99 45.57 -4.03 -16.97
CA GLU A 99 45.25 -5.45 -16.83
C GLU A 99 43.74 -5.72 -16.67
N LEU A 100 42.94 -4.67 -16.45
CA LEU A 100 41.50 -4.75 -16.23
C LEU A 100 40.71 -4.33 -17.47
N PRO A 101 39.43 -4.74 -17.61
CA PRO A 101 38.58 -4.37 -18.74
C PRO A 101 38.14 -2.88 -18.70
N GLY A 102 39.09 -1.98 -18.93
CA GLY A 102 38.94 -0.54 -18.77
C GLY A 102 37.73 0.09 -19.48
N PRO A 103 37.43 -0.24 -20.76
CA PRO A 103 36.27 0.31 -21.44
C PRO A 103 34.93 -0.03 -20.74
N GLN A 104 34.80 -1.26 -20.24
CA GLN A 104 33.57 -1.75 -19.63
C GLN A 104 33.39 -1.16 -18.21
N LEU A 105 34.49 -0.95 -17.50
CA LEU A 105 34.51 -0.28 -16.20
C LEU A 105 34.16 1.21 -16.31
N ARG A 106 34.67 1.91 -17.35
CA ARG A 106 34.26 3.29 -17.63
C ARG A 106 32.79 3.38 -17.98
N ALA A 107 32.29 2.52 -18.86
CA ALA A 107 30.87 2.48 -19.21
C ALA A 107 29.98 2.27 -17.97
N LEU A 108 30.35 1.34 -17.08
CA LEU A 108 29.60 1.11 -15.84
C LEU A 108 29.69 2.31 -14.87
N ALA A 109 30.85 2.96 -14.77
CA ALA A 109 31.02 4.15 -13.96
C ALA A 109 30.18 5.33 -14.47
N ASP A 110 30.13 5.51 -15.79
CA ASP A 110 29.38 6.58 -16.44
C ASP A 110 27.87 6.34 -16.33
N ASP A 111 27.42 5.09 -16.41
CA ASP A 111 26.03 4.70 -16.17
C ASP A 111 25.60 4.98 -14.72
N LEU A 112 26.39 4.55 -13.72
CA LEU A 112 26.12 4.81 -12.31
C LEU A 112 26.03 6.30 -11.99
N GLN A 113 26.80 7.13 -12.69
CA GLN A 113 26.83 8.58 -12.52
C GLN A 113 25.96 9.34 -13.51
N SER A 114 25.16 8.61 -14.31
CA SER A 114 24.26 9.20 -15.28
C SER A 114 23.30 10.20 -14.59
N PRO A 115 23.05 11.38 -15.19
CA PRO A 115 22.10 12.35 -14.67
C PRO A 115 20.68 11.79 -14.48
N ALA A 116 20.31 10.73 -15.20
CA ALA A 116 19.03 10.06 -15.08
C ALA A 116 18.73 9.64 -13.63
N HIS A 117 19.74 9.13 -12.91
CA HIS A 117 19.66 8.72 -11.51
C HIS A 117 19.59 9.90 -10.52
N ASN A 118 19.92 11.11 -10.96
CA ASN A 118 19.87 12.33 -10.16
C ASN A 118 18.62 13.17 -10.41
N SER A 119 17.72 12.71 -11.28
CA SER A 119 16.47 13.41 -11.59
C SER A 119 15.52 13.42 -10.38
N ALA A 120 14.71 14.47 -10.27
CA ALA A 120 13.63 14.53 -9.28
C ALA A 120 12.61 13.39 -9.49
N GLU A 121 12.43 12.98 -10.75
CA GLU A 121 11.58 11.85 -11.14
C GLU A 121 12.09 10.54 -10.51
N TRP A 122 13.37 10.21 -10.67
CA TRP A 122 13.98 9.04 -10.01
C TRP A 122 13.78 9.06 -8.49
N GLN A 123 14.05 10.20 -7.85
CA GLN A 123 13.93 10.38 -6.40
C GLN A 123 12.49 10.21 -5.89
N SER A 124 11.50 10.63 -6.68
CA SER A 124 10.09 10.50 -6.33
C SER A 124 9.59 9.06 -6.31
N THR A 125 10.28 8.15 -7.02
CA THR A 125 9.88 6.74 -7.14
C THR A 125 10.39 5.83 -6.02
N VAL A 126 11.34 6.29 -5.22
CA VAL A 126 11.95 5.49 -4.14
C VAL A 126 11.10 5.60 -2.87
N GLN A 127 10.30 4.56 -2.58
CA GLN A 127 9.62 4.39 -1.29
C GLN A 127 10.12 3.10 -0.62
N LEU A 128 10.94 3.25 0.42
CA LEU A 128 11.46 2.11 1.17
C LEU A 128 10.97 2.20 2.62
N ASP A 129 10.43 1.10 3.14
CA ASP A 129 10.26 0.91 4.58
C ASP A 129 11.57 0.45 5.24
N ASP A 130 11.56 0.32 6.56
CA ASP A 130 12.75 -0.06 7.34
C ASP A 130 13.32 -1.44 6.95
N THR A 131 12.48 -2.37 6.50
CA THR A 131 12.90 -3.71 6.07
C THR A 131 13.65 -3.63 4.73
N HIS A 132 13.14 -2.82 3.81
CA HIS A 132 13.79 -2.57 2.53
C HIS A 132 15.11 -1.80 2.70
N VAL A 133 15.20 -0.85 3.63
CA VAL A 133 16.45 -0.13 3.95
C VAL A 133 17.53 -1.10 4.44
N ALA A 134 17.20 -2.03 5.34
CA ALA A 134 18.15 -3.03 5.82
C ALA A 134 18.59 -4.02 4.70
N THR A 135 17.72 -4.25 3.72
CA THR A 135 18.05 -5.10 2.57
C THR A 135 18.93 -4.34 1.56
N LEU A 136 18.66 -3.05 1.33
CA LEU A 136 19.49 -2.17 0.51
C LEU A 136 20.93 -2.11 1.04
N GLN A 137 21.11 -1.97 2.35
CA GLN A 137 22.44 -1.97 2.97
C GLN A 137 23.22 -3.27 2.70
N ARG A 138 22.55 -4.43 2.73
CA ARG A 138 23.18 -5.72 2.39
C ARG A 138 23.62 -5.77 0.93
N TYR A 139 22.86 -5.18 0.03
CA TYR A 139 23.26 -5.05 -1.38
C TYR A 139 24.40 -4.05 -1.57
N ASP A 140 24.42 -2.93 -0.84
CA ASP A 140 25.54 -1.99 -0.85
C ASP A 140 26.85 -2.68 -0.45
N ASP A 141 26.80 -3.49 0.62
CA ASP A 141 27.96 -4.27 1.09
C ASP A 141 28.38 -5.35 0.09
N LEU A 142 27.41 -6.02 -0.54
CA LEU A 142 27.69 -6.98 -1.61
C LEU A 142 28.39 -6.30 -2.79
N VAL A 143 27.92 -5.14 -3.24
CA VAL A 143 28.54 -4.40 -4.35
C VAL A 143 29.97 -3.98 -3.98
N ARG A 144 30.19 -3.42 -2.78
CA ARG A 144 31.55 -3.05 -2.32
C ARG A 144 32.49 -4.25 -2.29
N GLU A 145 32.00 -5.40 -1.84
CA GLU A 145 32.77 -6.64 -1.83
C GLU A 145 33.11 -7.13 -3.25
N ARG A 146 32.17 -7.04 -4.20
CA ARG A 146 32.44 -7.39 -5.61
C ARG A 146 33.45 -6.44 -6.26
N VAL A 147 33.39 -5.13 -5.96
CA VAL A 147 34.40 -4.16 -6.40
C VAL A 147 35.77 -4.48 -5.82
N ARG A 148 35.85 -4.91 -4.54
CA ARG A 148 37.11 -5.36 -3.92
C ARG A 148 37.67 -6.58 -4.64
N ARG A 149 36.86 -7.60 -4.92
CA ARG A 149 37.30 -8.79 -5.67
C ARG A 149 37.77 -8.47 -7.08
N LEU A 150 37.06 -7.57 -7.76
CA LEU A 150 37.46 -7.08 -9.09
C LEU A 150 38.82 -6.36 -9.04
N ARG A 151 39.12 -5.62 -7.97
CA ARG A 151 40.44 -5.00 -7.79
C ARG A 151 41.52 -6.05 -7.54
N ASP A 152 41.19 -7.08 -6.79
CA ASP A 152 42.14 -8.11 -6.35
C ASP A 152 42.26 -9.29 -7.34
N SER A 153 41.63 -9.18 -8.53
CA SER A 153 41.65 -10.23 -9.56
C SER A 153 43.05 -10.41 -10.16
N ALA A 154 43.52 -11.65 -10.20
CA ALA A 154 44.89 -11.99 -10.65
C ALA A 154 45.01 -12.15 -12.18
N SER A 155 43.90 -12.22 -12.90
CA SER A 155 43.87 -12.41 -14.35
C SER A 155 42.69 -11.69 -15.00
N ALA A 156 42.78 -11.44 -16.32
CA ALA A 156 41.70 -10.84 -17.10
C ALA A 156 40.41 -11.68 -17.07
N ALA A 157 40.52 -13.00 -17.06
CA ALA A 157 39.36 -13.90 -16.98
C ALA A 157 38.63 -13.78 -15.62
N ASP A 158 39.40 -13.65 -14.53
CA ASP A 158 38.84 -13.43 -13.18
C ASP A 158 38.20 -12.04 -13.07
N ALA A 159 38.80 -11.04 -13.72
CA ALA A 159 38.25 -9.68 -13.80
C ALA A 159 36.91 -9.66 -14.54
N ASP A 160 36.79 -10.36 -15.69
CA ASP A 160 35.55 -10.45 -16.46
C ASP A 160 34.43 -11.18 -15.70
N ALA A 161 34.78 -12.24 -14.96
CA ALA A 161 33.82 -12.92 -14.08
C ALA A 161 33.34 -11.99 -12.95
N SER A 162 34.28 -11.33 -12.26
CA SER A 162 33.98 -10.39 -11.17
C SER A 162 33.15 -9.20 -11.65
N LEU A 163 33.40 -8.71 -12.87
CA LEU A 163 32.63 -7.63 -13.48
C LEU A 163 31.18 -8.04 -13.78
N ARG A 164 30.94 -9.27 -14.26
CA ARG A 164 29.58 -9.78 -14.46
C ARG A 164 28.81 -9.90 -13.15
N GLU A 165 29.45 -10.42 -12.11
CA GLU A 165 28.85 -10.50 -10.78
C GLU A 165 28.57 -9.13 -10.17
N LEU A 166 29.47 -8.17 -10.40
CA LEU A 166 29.28 -6.78 -9.99
C LEU A 166 28.06 -6.15 -10.67
N ARG A 167 27.92 -6.33 -12.00
CA ARG A 167 26.73 -5.86 -12.74
C ARG A 167 25.46 -6.47 -12.18
N GLN A 168 25.44 -7.79 -12.00
CA GLN A 168 24.29 -8.47 -11.41
C GLN A 168 23.94 -7.93 -10.01
N ALA A 169 24.93 -7.62 -9.17
CA ALA A 169 24.69 -7.05 -7.85
C ALA A 169 24.16 -5.61 -7.92
N ILE A 170 24.65 -4.80 -8.87
CA ILE A 170 24.13 -3.45 -9.14
C ILE A 170 22.69 -3.54 -9.65
N ASP A 171 22.41 -4.43 -10.61
CA ASP A 171 21.07 -4.64 -11.16
C ASP A 171 20.10 -5.12 -10.07
N GLN A 172 20.51 -6.02 -9.18
CA GLN A 172 19.67 -6.47 -8.06
C GLN A 172 19.39 -5.37 -7.03
N ARG A 173 20.39 -4.52 -6.77
CA ARG A 173 20.23 -3.35 -5.90
C ARG A 173 19.29 -2.33 -6.54
N GLU A 174 19.47 -2.07 -7.82
CA GLU A 174 18.60 -1.19 -8.60
C GLU A 174 17.18 -1.77 -8.62
N ASP A 175 17.02 -3.05 -8.93
CA ASP A 175 15.76 -3.78 -8.82
C ASP A 175 15.13 -3.64 -7.44
N LEU A 176 15.89 -3.55 -6.34
CA LEU A 176 15.30 -3.33 -5.01
C LEU A 176 14.84 -1.88 -4.81
N LEU A 177 15.61 -0.90 -5.31
CA LEU A 177 15.17 0.50 -5.38
C LEU A 177 13.95 0.67 -6.28
N LEU A 178 13.88 -0.15 -7.35
CA LEU A 178 12.79 -0.18 -8.32
C LEU A 178 11.64 -1.10 -7.92
N ARG A 179 11.81 -2.11 -7.06
CA ARG A 179 10.73 -2.94 -6.48
C ARG A 179 10.14 -2.30 -5.23
N GLY A 180 10.91 -1.43 -4.56
CA GLY A 180 10.38 -0.37 -3.71
C GLY A 180 9.53 0.66 -4.47
N ARG A 181 9.39 0.53 -5.80
CA ARG A 181 8.21 1.05 -6.50
C ARG A 181 7.00 0.27 -5.99
N THR A 182 6.37 0.80 -4.95
CA THR A 182 4.93 0.98 -5.13
C THR A 182 4.81 1.78 -6.42
N ALA A 183 4.10 1.25 -7.43
CA ALA A 183 3.67 2.04 -8.58
C ALA A 183 3.31 3.43 -8.04
N PRO A 184 3.76 4.54 -8.66
CA PRO A 184 3.56 5.85 -8.09
C PRO A 184 2.15 5.87 -7.55
N VAL A 185 2.02 6.04 -6.23
CA VAL A 185 0.72 6.38 -5.65
C VAL A 185 0.51 7.80 -6.15
N LEU A 186 0.20 7.92 -7.44
CA LEU A 186 -0.86 8.79 -7.86
C LEU A 186 -2.00 8.28 -6.99
N ASP A 187 -2.15 8.97 -5.85
CA ASP A 187 -3.39 8.99 -5.10
C ASP A 187 -4.48 8.92 -6.16
N ALA A 188 -5.40 7.97 -6.08
CA ALA A 188 -6.41 7.77 -7.12
C ALA A 188 -7.08 9.11 -7.50
N SER A 189 -7.15 10.06 -6.56
CA SER A 189 -7.58 11.44 -6.80
C SER A 189 -6.75 12.25 -7.82
N THR A 190 -5.50 11.88 -8.08
CA THR A 190 -4.54 12.49 -9.01
C THR A 190 -4.66 11.88 -10.40
N LEU A 191 -4.77 10.55 -10.53
CA LEU A 191 -5.08 9.88 -11.81
C LEU A 191 -6.44 10.32 -12.36
N MET A 192 -7.43 10.47 -11.46
CA MET A 192 -8.77 10.96 -11.81
C MET A 192 -8.79 12.46 -12.12
N ARG A 193 -7.87 13.25 -11.55
CA ARG A 193 -7.72 14.68 -11.90
C ARG A 193 -7.06 14.90 -13.26
N THR A 194 -6.31 13.93 -13.77
CA THR A 194 -5.68 13.99 -15.10
C THR A 194 -6.59 13.57 -16.25
N GLU A 195 -7.85 13.19 -16.00
CA GLU A 195 -8.84 12.78 -17.03
C GLU A 195 -8.30 11.73 -18.03
N ALA A 196 -7.35 10.90 -17.62
CA ALA A 196 -6.86 9.82 -18.46
C ALA A 196 -7.99 8.79 -18.66
N PRO A 197 -8.21 8.28 -19.89
CA PRO A 197 -9.27 7.30 -20.14
C PRO A 197 -8.99 6.01 -19.35
N GLY A 198 -9.96 5.61 -18.51
CA GLY A 198 -9.93 4.32 -17.83
C GLY A 198 -10.13 3.16 -18.81
N THR A 199 -9.77 1.94 -18.38
CA THR A 199 -10.10 0.70 -19.08
C THR A 199 -11.33 0.04 -18.45
N THR A 200 -12.08 -0.72 -19.24
CA THR A 200 -13.17 -1.59 -18.79
C THR A 200 -12.71 -3.05 -18.62
N ASP A 201 -11.41 -3.31 -18.72
CA ASP A 201 -10.84 -4.65 -18.55
C ASP A 201 -10.79 -5.06 -17.08
N VAL A 202 -11.91 -5.55 -16.58
CA VAL A 202 -12.06 -5.98 -15.17
C VAL A 202 -11.20 -7.22 -14.86
N GLN A 203 -10.76 -7.98 -15.88
CA GLN A 203 -9.91 -9.16 -15.66
C GLN A 203 -8.49 -8.80 -15.24
N SER A 204 -7.96 -7.64 -15.66
CA SER A 204 -6.61 -7.21 -15.30
C SER A 204 -6.51 -6.51 -13.94
N ILE A 205 -7.62 -6.39 -13.20
CA ILE A 205 -7.64 -5.72 -11.90
C ILE A 205 -6.56 -6.28 -10.95
N ALA A 206 -5.83 -5.36 -10.35
CA ALA A 206 -4.69 -5.59 -9.49
C ALA A 206 -4.72 -4.70 -8.23
N LEU A 207 -3.88 -5.06 -7.27
CA LEU A 207 -3.67 -4.29 -6.04
C LEU A 207 -3.24 -2.86 -6.38
N GLY A 208 -3.92 -1.87 -5.79
CA GLY A 208 -3.62 -0.45 -5.97
C GLY A 208 -4.35 0.22 -7.14
N ASP A 209 -5.05 -0.54 -7.99
CA ASP A 209 -5.84 0.05 -9.08
C ASP A 209 -6.97 0.92 -8.52
N ALA A 210 -7.32 1.98 -9.25
CA ALA A 210 -8.49 2.79 -8.93
C ALA A 210 -9.70 2.29 -9.71
N VAL A 211 -10.86 2.26 -9.05
CA VAL A 211 -12.13 1.86 -9.66
C VAL A 211 -13.16 2.95 -9.39
N SER A 212 -13.82 3.45 -10.42
CA SER A 212 -14.91 4.40 -10.29
C SER A 212 -16.22 3.76 -10.70
N ARG A 213 -17.26 4.05 -9.92
CA ARG A 213 -18.63 3.66 -10.21
C ARG A 213 -19.59 4.70 -9.65
N GLU A 214 -20.55 5.15 -10.45
CA GLU A 214 -21.63 6.04 -9.99
C GLU A 214 -21.12 7.28 -9.23
N ARG A 215 -19.94 7.80 -9.63
CA ARG A 215 -19.22 8.93 -8.99
C ARG A 215 -18.58 8.64 -7.64
N VAL A 216 -18.57 7.38 -7.20
CA VAL A 216 -17.80 6.93 -6.04
C VAL A 216 -16.51 6.28 -6.52
N ASN A 217 -15.41 6.71 -5.93
CA ASN A 217 -14.07 6.31 -6.33
C ASN A 217 -13.46 5.44 -5.26
N TYR A 218 -13.00 4.26 -5.66
CA TYR A 218 -12.41 3.25 -4.81
C TYR A 218 -10.97 2.98 -5.20
N VAL A 219 -10.20 2.45 -4.25
CA VAL A 219 -8.88 1.87 -4.45
C VAL A 219 -8.96 0.39 -4.10
N VAL A 220 -8.33 -0.45 -4.92
CA VAL A 220 -8.20 -1.87 -4.67
C VAL A 220 -7.17 -2.10 -3.57
N GLU A 221 -7.61 -2.55 -2.39
CA GLU A 221 -6.74 -2.79 -1.23
C GLU A 221 -6.26 -4.24 -1.12
N SER A 222 -7.04 -5.17 -1.67
CA SER A 222 -6.66 -6.58 -1.78
C SER A 222 -7.32 -7.23 -2.97
N VAL A 223 -6.68 -8.27 -3.51
CA VAL A 223 -7.21 -9.13 -4.57
C VAL A 223 -6.97 -10.58 -4.17
N ALA A 224 -8.04 -11.34 -4.08
CA ALA A 224 -8.02 -12.80 -3.97
C ALA A 224 -8.32 -13.41 -5.34
N THR A 225 -7.42 -14.25 -5.85
CA THR A 225 -7.59 -14.99 -7.10
C THR A 225 -7.83 -16.45 -6.77
N TYR A 226 -8.96 -16.98 -7.23
CA TYR A 226 -9.43 -18.32 -6.94
C TYR A 226 -9.30 -19.18 -8.20
N PHE A 227 -8.82 -20.41 -8.04
CA PHE A 227 -8.78 -21.41 -9.09
C PHE A 227 -9.46 -22.70 -8.64
N ALA A 228 -10.50 -23.12 -9.37
CA ALA A 228 -11.16 -24.40 -9.18
C ALA A 228 -11.73 -24.91 -10.51
N GLU A 229 -11.65 -26.22 -10.76
CA GLU A 229 -12.27 -26.86 -11.93
C GLU A 229 -11.87 -26.23 -13.28
N GLY A 230 -10.63 -25.73 -13.38
CA GLY A 230 -10.13 -25.06 -14.59
C GLY A 230 -10.68 -23.64 -14.81
N GLN A 231 -11.46 -23.11 -13.88
CA GLN A 231 -12.00 -21.76 -13.90
C GLN A 231 -11.26 -20.87 -12.91
N THR A 232 -11.05 -19.62 -13.29
CA THR A 232 -10.46 -18.59 -12.42
C THR A 232 -11.48 -17.49 -12.16
N TRP A 233 -11.59 -17.01 -10.93
CA TRP A 233 -12.34 -15.80 -10.61
C TRP A 233 -11.59 -14.97 -9.59
N LYS A 234 -11.95 -13.69 -9.46
CA LYS A 234 -11.33 -12.76 -8.51
C LYS A 234 -12.37 -12.17 -7.57
N LEU A 235 -11.90 -11.85 -6.36
CA LEU A 235 -12.62 -11.02 -5.40
C LEU A 235 -11.68 -9.92 -4.94
N ALA A 236 -12.00 -8.66 -5.26
CA ALA A 236 -11.18 -7.51 -4.95
C ALA A 236 -11.84 -6.63 -3.88
N ARG A 237 -11.12 -6.25 -2.83
CA ARG A 237 -11.62 -5.32 -1.81
C ARG A 237 -11.46 -3.90 -2.29
N LEU A 238 -12.57 -3.17 -2.36
CA LEU A 238 -12.66 -1.79 -2.78
C LEU A 238 -12.80 -0.88 -1.55
N VAL A 239 -11.81 -0.03 -1.30
CA VAL A 239 -11.85 0.96 -0.23
C VAL A 239 -12.14 2.34 -0.83
N PRO A 240 -13.20 3.04 -0.41
CA PRO A 240 -13.52 4.34 -0.96
C PRO A 240 -12.47 5.37 -0.59
N THR A 241 -12.20 6.28 -1.51
CA THR A 241 -11.32 7.44 -1.31
C THR A 241 -11.98 8.51 -0.44
N SER A 242 -13.32 8.56 -0.45
CA SER A 242 -14.14 9.42 0.40
C SER A 242 -14.47 8.72 1.72
N SER A 243 -14.42 9.45 2.83
CA SER A 243 -14.82 8.92 4.15
C SER A 243 -16.34 8.79 4.33
N GLN A 244 -17.14 9.21 3.35
CA GLN A 244 -18.62 9.13 3.42
C GLN A 244 -19.17 7.80 2.92
N ASP A 245 -18.37 7.04 2.17
CA ASP A 245 -18.78 5.76 1.57
C ASP A 245 -18.19 4.59 2.36
N SER A 246 -18.79 3.41 2.23
CA SER A 246 -18.32 2.18 2.85
C SER A 246 -17.43 1.38 1.89
N ALA A 247 -16.53 0.58 2.45
CA ALA A 247 -15.81 -0.43 1.68
C ALA A 247 -16.80 -1.43 1.05
N ARG A 248 -16.46 -1.90 -0.14
CA ARG A 248 -17.23 -2.90 -0.90
C ARG A 248 -16.29 -3.94 -1.46
N TRP A 249 -16.85 -4.96 -2.09
CA TRP A 249 -16.08 -5.97 -2.81
C TRP A 249 -16.52 -6.02 -4.27
N LEU A 250 -15.57 -6.29 -5.15
CA LEU A 250 -15.80 -6.51 -6.58
C LEU A 250 -15.53 -7.96 -6.89
N TYR A 251 -16.59 -8.67 -7.23
CA TYR A 251 -16.54 -10.03 -7.76
C TYR A 251 -16.35 -9.98 -9.27
N VAL A 252 -15.38 -10.74 -9.76
CA VAL A 252 -15.09 -10.90 -11.18
C VAL A 252 -15.07 -12.38 -11.51
N GLY A 253 -16.15 -12.85 -12.13
CA GLY A 253 -16.34 -14.23 -12.52
C GLY A 253 -15.43 -14.67 -13.67
N PRO A 254 -15.49 -15.96 -14.03
CA PRO A 254 -14.62 -16.53 -15.05
C PRO A 254 -14.74 -15.83 -16.41
N GLY A 255 -13.60 -15.51 -17.01
CA GLY A 255 -13.52 -14.80 -18.28
C GLY A 255 -14.04 -13.35 -18.26
N GLY A 256 -14.37 -12.80 -17.08
CA GLY A 256 -14.88 -11.43 -16.93
C GLY A 256 -16.32 -11.25 -17.35
N LEU A 257 -17.05 -12.36 -17.51
CA LEU A 257 -18.41 -12.37 -18.03
C LEU A 257 -19.44 -11.97 -16.95
N ASP A 258 -19.14 -12.26 -15.70
CA ASP A 258 -19.97 -11.93 -14.55
C ASP A 258 -19.23 -10.95 -13.65
N VAL A 259 -19.69 -9.71 -13.58
CA VAL A 259 -19.13 -8.71 -12.69
C VAL A 259 -20.21 -8.27 -11.71
N ALA A 260 -19.88 -8.22 -10.42
CA ALA A 260 -20.81 -7.83 -9.38
C ALA A 260 -20.11 -7.02 -8.29
N ILE A 261 -20.81 -6.01 -7.76
CA ILE A 261 -20.40 -5.34 -6.53
C ILE A 261 -21.15 -6.02 -5.40
N VAL A 262 -20.40 -6.60 -4.48
CA VAL A 262 -20.89 -7.41 -3.38
C VAL A 262 -20.49 -6.79 -2.05
N ASP A 263 -21.36 -6.92 -1.07
CA ASP A 263 -21.11 -6.52 0.31
C ASP A 263 -20.86 -7.77 1.14
N GLU A 264 -19.93 -7.67 2.09
CA GLU A 264 -19.72 -8.73 3.07
C GLU A 264 -20.92 -8.74 4.03
N THR A 265 -21.54 -9.91 4.18
CA THR A 265 -22.75 -10.12 4.97
C THR A 265 -22.55 -11.26 5.96
N SER A 266 -23.26 -11.18 7.08
CA SER A 266 -23.34 -12.26 8.07
C SER A 266 -24.39 -13.31 7.69
N GLU A 267 -25.24 -13.02 6.70
CA GLU A 267 -26.36 -13.88 6.31
C GLU A 267 -25.96 -14.81 5.16
N THR A 268 -26.01 -16.12 5.42
CA THR A 268 -25.98 -17.15 4.38
C THR A 268 -27.26 -17.05 3.56
N PRO A 269 -27.21 -17.06 2.21
CA PRO A 269 -28.42 -16.98 1.39
C PRO A 269 -29.42 -18.09 1.76
N PRO A 270 -30.73 -17.81 1.68
CA PRO A 270 -31.75 -18.80 2.00
C PRO A 270 -31.61 -20.01 1.07
N ALA A 271 -31.66 -21.22 1.66
CA ALA A 271 -31.43 -22.51 1.02
C ALA A 271 -32.44 -22.91 -0.08
N THR A 272 -33.24 -21.96 -0.57
CA THR A 272 -34.30 -22.17 -1.57
C THR A 272 -33.78 -22.45 -2.97
N SER A 273 -32.49 -22.27 -3.26
CA SER A 273 -31.88 -22.66 -4.54
C SER A 273 -30.49 -23.27 -4.35
N PRO A 274 -30.18 -24.37 -5.06
CA PRO A 274 -28.86 -24.98 -4.97
C PRO A 274 -27.78 -24.04 -5.55
N PRO A 275 -26.54 -24.08 -5.03
CA PRO A 275 -25.44 -23.30 -5.58
C PRO A 275 -25.17 -23.71 -7.02
N SER A 276 -24.84 -22.72 -7.85
CA SER A 276 -24.40 -22.93 -9.24
C SER A 276 -23.04 -23.62 -9.29
N ALA A 277 -22.20 -23.43 -8.26
CA ALA A 277 -20.92 -24.12 -8.09
C ALA A 277 -20.59 -24.27 -6.60
N THR A 278 -20.05 -25.42 -6.21
CA THR A 278 -19.54 -25.69 -4.86
C THR A 278 -18.29 -26.54 -4.97
N GLY A 279 -17.28 -26.26 -4.16
CA GLY A 279 -16.06 -27.06 -4.16
C GLY A 279 -14.99 -26.50 -3.25
N THR A 280 -13.74 -26.86 -3.54
CA THR A 280 -12.55 -26.26 -2.92
C THR A 280 -11.77 -25.55 -3.99
N ALA A 281 -11.38 -24.30 -3.73
CA ALA A 281 -10.55 -23.49 -4.60
C ALA A 281 -9.16 -23.34 -3.98
N VAL A 282 -8.15 -23.24 -4.84
CA VAL A 282 -6.83 -22.72 -4.47
C VAL A 282 -6.90 -21.21 -4.60
N VAL A 283 -6.53 -20.50 -3.54
CA VAL A 283 -6.64 -19.05 -3.45
C VAL A 283 -5.29 -18.42 -3.20
N ASP A 284 -4.97 -17.45 -4.06
CA ASP A 284 -3.83 -16.56 -3.90
C ASP A 284 -4.34 -15.16 -3.52
N VAL A 285 -3.89 -14.66 -2.37
CA VAL A 285 -4.28 -13.35 -1.84
C VAL A 285 -3.09 -12.40 -1.93
N ASN A 286 -3.32 -11.26 -2.55
CA ASN A 286 -2.39 -10.14 -2.55
C ASN A 286 -3.05 -8.92 -1.88
N SER A 287 -2.44 -8.40 -0.82
CA SER A 287 -2.95 -7.23 -0.08
C SER A 287 -1.81 -6.32 0.33
N SER A 288 -2.15 -5.08 0.71
CA SER A 288 -1.19 -4.14 1.30
C SER A 288 -0.51 -4.65 2.59
N SER A 289 -1.15 -5.59 3.29
CA SER A 289 -0.63 -6.21 4.52
C SER A 289 0.27 -7.44 4.29
N GLY A 290 0.35 -7.94 3.06
CA GLY A 290 1.14 -9.11 2.70
C GLY A 290 0.46 -10.02 1.68
N THR A 291 1.18 -11.09 1.32
CA THR A 291 0.75 -12.10 0.35
C THR A 291 0.55 -13.46 1.01
N ALA A 292 -0.45 -14.20 0.53
CA ALA A 292 -0.67 -15.60 0.87
C ALA A 292 -0.91 -16.37 -0.43
N THR A 293 -0.27 -17.53 -0.59
CA THR A 293 -0.32 -18.30 -1.84
C THR A 293 -0.73 -19.74 -1.54
N GLY A 294 -1.57 -20.30 -2.41
CA GLY A 294 -1.96 -21.71 -2.34
C GLY A 294 -2.92 -22.05 -1.20
N VAL A 295 -3.73 -21.09 -0.72
CA VAL A 295 -4.66 -21.32 0.39
C VAL A 295 -5.86 -22.10 -0.10
N LEU A 296 -6.20 -23.21 0.57
CA LEU A 296 -7.39 -23.99 0.23
C LEU A 296 -8.62 -23.40 0.91
N VAL A 297 -9.62 -23.00 0.10
CA VAL A 297 -10.86 -22.39 0.57
C VAL A 297 -12.05 -23.19 0.05
N SER A 298 -12.91 -23.66 0.95
CA SER A 298 -14.18 -24.26 0.55
C SER A 298 -15.16 -23.15 0.18
N TYR A 299 -15.84 -23.29 -0.96
CA TYR A 299 -16.73 -22.25 -1.46
C TYR A 299 -18.05 -22.81 -1.97
N SER A 300 -19.09 -21.98 -1.92
CA SER A 300 -20.35 -22.15 -2.64
C SER A 300 -20.73 -20.83 -3.29
N ARG A 301 -21.17 -20.88 -4.55
CA ARG A 301 -21.47 -19.71 -5.36
C ARG A 301 -22.84 -19.85 -6.02
N TRP A 302 -23.66 -18.82 -5.90
CA TRP A 302 -24.95 -18.67 -6.56
C TRP A 302 -24.84 -17.53 -7.58
N LEU A 303 -25.11 -17.85 -8.85
CA LEU A 303 -25.11 -16.90 -9.94
C LEU A 303 -26.54 -16.73 -10.45
N ASP A 304 -27.16 -15.63 -10.05
CA ASP A 304 -28.52 -15.29 -10.47
C ASP A 304 -28.48 -14.16 -11.50
N PRO A 305 -29.53 -13.99 -12.32
CA PRO A 305 -29.61 -12.83 -13.22
C PRO A 305 -29.56 -11.49 -12.47
N SER A 306 -30.03 -11.46 -11.22
CA SER A 306 -30.07 -10.27 -10.37
C SER A 306 -28.79 -10.02 -9.58
N GLY A 307 -27.91 -11.02 -9.41
CA GLY A 307 -26.80 -10.88 -8.48
C GLY A 307 -25.87 -12.08 -8.35
N VAL A 308 -24.92 -11.92 -7.45
CA VAL A 308 -23.96 -12.96 -7.07
C VAL A 308 -23.99 -13.11 -5.56
N THR A 309 -24.04 -14.36 -5.11
CA THR A 309 -23.76 -14.69 -3.71
C THR A 309 -22.60 -15.67 -3.65
N LEU A 310 -21.64 -15.43 -2.77
CA LEU A 310 -20.47 -16.25 -2.56
C LEU A 310 -20.33 -16.49 -1.06
N THR A 311 -20.24 -17.74 -0.65
CA THR A 311 -19.86 -18.11 0.72
C THR A 311 -18.55 -18.86 0.67
N GLU A 312 -17.65 -18.55 1.58
CA GLU A 312 -16.35 -19.18 1.70
C GLU A 312 -16.03 -19.56 3.14
N THR A 313 -15.31 -20.66 3.30
CA THR A 313 -14.79 -21.11 4.59
C THR A 313 -13.29 -21.35 4.46
N TRP A 314 -12.52 -20.60 5.24
CA TRP A 314 -11.07 -20.60 5.26
C TRP A 314 -10.52 -21.68 6.23
N PRO A 315 -9.22 -22.06 6.12
CA PRO A 315 -8.64 -23.15 6.91
C PRO A 315 -8.73 -22.99 8.44
N ASN A 316 -8.90 -21.76 8.93
CA ASN A 316 -9.08 -21.43 10.34
C ASN A 316 -10.54 -21.47 10.81
N ASN A 317 -11.45 -22.04 10.01
CA ASN A 317 -12.90 -22.04 10.22
C ASN A 317 -13.52 -20.63 10.26
N VAL A 318 -12.85 -19.64 9.67
CA VAL A 318 -13.46 -18.33 9.45
C VAL A 318 -14.29 -18.43 8.17
N SER A 319 -15.57 -18.09 8.28
CA SER A 319 -16.49 -18.05 7.16
C SER A 319 -16.80 -16.61 6.79
N HIS A 320 -16.80 -16.33 5.49
CA HIS A 320 -17.26 -15.07 4.93
C HIS A 320 -18.40 -15.35 3.96
N ALA A 321 -19.36 -14.43 3.91
CA ALA A 321 -20.40 -14.43 2.90
C ALA A 321 -20.43 -13.06 2.22
N TYR A 322 -20.63 -13.08 0.91
CA TYR A 322 -20.71 -11.89 0.08
C TYR A 322 -21.96 -11.97 -0.76
N ALA A 323 -22.73 -10.90 -0.82
CA ALA A 323 -23.93 -10.82 -1.63
C ALA A 323 -24.03 -9.45 -2.29
N GLY A 324 -24.46 -9.40 -3.55
CA GLY A 324 -24.71 -8.15 -4.22
C GLY A 324 -25.19 -8.28 -5.65
N ALA A 325 -25.33 -7.13 -6.30
CA ALA A 325 -25.93 -7.01 -7.63
C ALA A 325 -24.87 -7.09 -8.73
N ARG A 326 -25.28 -7.66 -9.87
CA ARG A 326 -24.47 -7.60 -11.09
C ARG A 326 -24.32 -6.16 -11.55
N VAL A 327 -23.15 -5.83 -12.06
CA VAL A 327 -22.81 -4.51 -12.61
C VAL A 327 -22.30 -4.75 -14.02
N LYS A 328 -22.66 -3.87 -14.96
CA LYS A 328 -22.15 -3.97 -16.31
C LYS A 328 -20.70 -3.50 -16.34
N THR A 329 -19.89 -4.10 -17.20
CA THR A 329 -18.46 -3.75 -17.30
C THR A 329 -18.23 -2.32 -17.79
N ASP A 330 -19.16 -1.74 -18.56
CA ASP A 330 -19.13 -0.35 -19.03
C ASP A 330 -19.56 0.67 -17.95
N GLU A 331 -20.14 0.21 -16.84
CA GLU A 331 -20.43 1.04 -15.66
C GLU A 331 -19.23 1.15 -14.70
N LEU A 332 -18.14 0.46 -15.01
CA LEU A 332 -16.89 0.47 -14.24
C LEU A 332 -15.78 1.10 -15.07
N GLU A 333 -15.14 2.10 -14.50
CA GLU A 333 -13.89 2.64 -15.03
C GLU A 333 -12.75 2.22 -14.12
N ILE A 334 -11.73 1.56 -14.69
CA ILE A 334 -10.56 1.07 -13.96
C ILE A 334 -9.34 1.83 -14.45
N TRP A 335 -8.58 2.40 -13.53
CA TRP A 335 -7.28 3.01 -13.82
C TRP A 335 -6.19 2.12 -13.21
N PRO A 336 -5.36 1.48 -14.05
CA PRO A 336 -4.26 0.68 -13.57
C PRO A 336 -3.29 1.56 -12.78
N SER A 337 -2.89 1.09 -11.61
CA SER A 337 -1.82 1.72 -10.81
C SER A 337 -0.50 1.83 -11.57
N ASN A 338 -0.29 0.94 -12.56
CA ASN A 338 0.89 0.89 -13.43
C ASN A 338 0.71 1.64 -14.77
N ALA A 339 -0.38 2.40 -14.96
CA ALA A 339 -0.60 3.11 -16.21
C ALA A 339 0.49 4.17 -16.42
N ALA A 340 1.32 3.99 -17.45
CA ALA A 340 2.22 5.02 -17.92
C ALA A 340 1.37 6.20 -18.42
N LEU A 341 1.68 7.43 -17.96
CA LEU A 341 1.05 8.62 -18.50
C LEU A 341 1.30 8.68 -20.02
N PRO A 342 0.30 9.05 -20.84
CA PRO A 342 0.55 9.32 -22.24
C PRO A 342 1.58 10.44 -22.33
N SER A 343 2.69 10.18 -23.01
CA SER A 343 3.68 11.20 -23.35
C SER A 343 2.98 12.29 -24.15
N THR A 344 2.86 13.47 -23.56
CA THR A 344 2.36 14.68 -24.23
C THR A 344 3.45 15.31 -25.08
#